data_AF-A0A2P2L0T0-F1
#
_entry.id   AF-A0A2P2L0T0-F1
#
_cell.length_a   1.000
_cell.length_b   1.000
_cell.length_c   1.000
_cell.angle_alpha   90.00
_cell.angle_beta   90.00
_cell.angle_gamma   90.00
#
_symmetry.space_group_name_H-M   'P 1'
#
loop_
_entity.id
_entity.type
_entity.pdbx_description
1 polymer ?
#
loop_
_entity_poly.entity_id
_entity_poly.type
_entity_poly.pdbx_seq_one_letter_code
_entity_poly.pdbx_strand_id
1 'polypeptide(L)'
;MVFNMDGRRFIDAMFKSEKAHSITQVVMNLPNNAVEYLDAFRGIWADRPKTVEFNLPLIHLYGFSKAEDPEFDFHERIRIALREVAVDVQMRRVRLVAPGKWMLCATFRLPLSVAHGNMRDWKEELI
;
A
#
# COMPACT_ATOMS: atom_id res chain seq x y z
N MET A 1 12.28 14.08 8.43
CA MET A 1 13.51 13.73 7.65
C MET A 1 13.12 13.73 6.18
N VAL A 2 13.98 14.23 5.31
CA VAL A 2 13.76 14.23 3.85
C VAL A 2 14.87 13.37 3.23
N PHE A 3 14.51 12.47 2.32
CA PHE A 3 15.43 11.55 1.65
C PHE A 3 15.30 11.72 0.14
N ASN A 4 16.43 11.68 -0.58
CA ASN A 4 16.45 11.65 -2.05
C ASN A 4 16.80 10.23 -2.52
N MET A 5 15.80 9.36 -2.54
CA MET A 5 15.93 7.93 -2.88
C MET A 5 14.76 7.49 -3.77
N ASP A 6 14.94 6.39 -4.49
CA ASP A 6 13.81 5.68 -5.11
C ASP A 6 12.76 5.30 -4.04
N GLY A 7 11.47 5.44 -4.38
CA GLY A 7 10.37 5.25 -3.44
C GLY A 7 10.32 3.86 -2.83
N ARG A 8 10.63 2.80 -3.61
CA ARG A 8 10.67 1.42 -3.10
C ARG A 8 11.83 1.23 -2.15
N ARG A 9 13.01 1.74 -2.51
CA ARG A 9 14.20 1.71 -1.64
C ARG A 9 13.97 2.47 -0.34
N PHE A 10 13.26 3.59 -0.39
CA PHE A 10 12.92 4.37 0.80
C PHE A 10 12.01 3.57 1.75
N ILE A 11 10.94 2.96 1.24
CA ILE A 11 10.03 2.12 2.04
C ILE A 11 10.82 0.98 2.68
N ASP A 12 11.58 0.22 1.89
CA ASP A 12 12.38 -0.91 2.38
C ASP A 12 13.36 -0.49 3.49
N ALA A 13 14.12 0.60 3.27
CA ALA A 13 15.08 1.09 4.27
C ALA A 13 14.41 1.52 5.57
N MET A 14 13.25 2.19 5.50
CA MET A 14 12.53 2.64 6.69
C MET A 14 12.00 1.48 7.53
N PHE A 15 11.40 0.46 6.89
CA PHE A 15 10.82 -0.70 7.57
C PHE A 15 11.85 -1.76 7.98
N LYS A 16 13.07 -1.71 7.43
CA LYS A 16 14.22 -2.48 7.95
C LYS A 16 14.95 -1.80 9.11
N SER A 17 14.78 -0.50 9.29
CA SER A 17 15.41 0.23 10.40
C SER A 17 14.76 -0.07 11.75
N GLU A 18 15.44 0.30 12.84
CA GLU A 18 14.89 0.24 14.20
C GLU A 18 13.62 1.10 14.38
N LYS A 19 13.44 2.11 13.51
CA LYS A 19 12.26 3.00 13.51
C LYS A 19 11.01 2.32 12.97
N ALA A 20 11.09 1.13 12.37
CA ALA A 20 9.94 0.46 11.78
C ALA A 20 8.74 0.34 12.74
N HIS A 21 9.01 0.09 14.03
CA HIS A 21 7.98 -0.07 15.05
C HIS A 21 7.24 1.23 15.39
N SER A 22 7.82 2.40 15.12
CA SER A 22 7.18 3.70 15.38
C SER A 22 6.43 4.25 14.17
N ILE A 23 6.50 3.58 13.01
CA ILE A 23 5.76 3.98 11.81
C ILE A 23 4.33 3.46 11.92
N THR A 24 3.44 4.31 12.40
CA THR A 24 2.00 4.00 12.56
C THR A 24 1.17 4.42 11.34
N GLN A 25 1.72 5.28 10.49
CA GLN A 25 1.03 5.91 9.37
C GLN A 25 2.01 6.07 8.20
N VAL A 26 1.54 5.84 6.98
CA VAL A 26 2.26 6.16 5.75
C VAL A 26 1.36 6.96 4.83
N VAL A 27 1.81 8.13 4.40
CA VAL A 27 1.08 8.98 3.46
C VAL A 27 1.81 9.00 2.12
N MET A 28 1.15 8.51 1.09
CA MET A 28 1.67 8.45 -0.28
C MET A 28 0.95 9.48 -1.14
N ASN A 29 1.41 10.72 -1.05
CA ASN A 29 0.88 11.84 -1.84
C ASN A 29 1.53 11.93 -3.22
N LEU A 30 1.44 10.85 -4.00
CA LEU A 30 1.98 10.75 -5.36
C LEU A 30 0.88 10.27 -6.33
N PRO A 31 -0.14 11.10 -6.62
CA PRO A 31 -1.41 10.60 -7.16
C PRO A 31 -1.36 9.91 -8.52
N ASN A 32 -0.27 10.09 -9.29
CA ASN A 32 -0.08 9.39 -10.56
C ASN A 32 0.36 7.93 -10.33
N ASN A 33 1.26 7.69 -9.37
CA ASN A 33 2.03 6.44 -9.28
C ASN A 33 1.88 5.74 -7.92
N ALA A 34 1.15 6.31 -6.96
CA ALA A 34 1.15 5.83 -5.58
C ALA A 34 0.82 4.34 -5.45
N VAL A 35 -0.15 3.85 -6.23
CA VAL A 35 -0.55 2.43 -6.27
C VAL A 35 0.61 1.51 -6.64
N GLU A 36 1.47 1.92 -7.57
CA GLU A 36 2.56 1.09 -8.08
C GLU A 36 3.58 0.77 -6.99
N TYR A 37 3.75 1.67 -6.01
CA TYR A 37 4.67 1.49 -4.90
C TYR A 37 4.09 0.65 -3.76
N LEU A 38 2.83 0.21 -3.84
CA LEU A 38 2.26 -0.70 -2.84
C LEU A 38 2.97 -2.06 -2.83
N ASP A 39 3.58 -2.44 -3.95
CA ASP A 39 4.39 -3.65 -4.07
C ASP A 39 5.56 -3.68 -3.08
N ALA A 40 6.11 -2.52 -2.70
CA ALA A 40 7.20 -2.38 -1.75
C ALA A 40 6.81 -2.71 -0.31
N PHE A 41 5.51 -2.82 0.00
CA PHE A 41 5.04 -3.27 1.32
C PHE A 41 4.93 -4.78 1.43
N ARG A 42 5.04 -5.52 0.32
CA ARG A 42 4.96 -6.98 0.32
C ARG A 42 6.21 -7.55 0.98
N GLY A 43 6.04 -8.35 2.01
CA GLY A 43 7.14 -9.03 2.69
C GLY A 43 8.07 -8.10 3.48
N ILE A 44 7.68 -6.87 3.79
CA ILE A 44 8.53 -5.92 4.57
C ILE A 44 8.96 -6.48 5.93
N TRP A 45 8.21 -7.44 6.47
CA TRP A 45 8.49 -8.13 7.72
C TRP A 45 8.62 -9.64 7.53
N ALA A 46 8.94 -10.11 6.32
CA ALA A 46 9.15 -11.54 6.05
C ALA A 46 10.23 -12.16 6.96
N ASP A 47 11.29 -11.41 7.27
CA ASP A 47 12.39 -11.85 8.14
C ASP A 47 12.09 -11.70 9.63
N ARG A 48 10.93 -11.14 10.02
CA ARG A 48 10.57 -10.92 11.42
C ARG A 48 9.58 -11.97 11.91
N PRO A 49 9.72 -12.47 13.15
CA PRO A 49 8.79 -13.43 13.71
C PRO A 49 7.36 -12.88 13.76
N LYS A 50 6.37 -13.68 13.36
CA LYS A 50 4.93 -13.34 13.47
C LYS A 50 4.46 -13.15 14.91
N THR A 51 5.27 -13.53 15.90
CA THR A 51 4.99 -13.39 17.34
C THR A 51 5.21 -11.97 17.86
N VAL A 52 5.84 -11.09 17.09
CA VAL A 52 5.97 -9.68 17.43
C VAL A 52 4.66 -8.99 17.07
N GLU A 53 4.02 -8.32 18.03
CA GLU A 53 2.90 -7.43 17.73
C GLU A 53 3.41 -6.27 16.87
N PHE A 54 3.19 -6.36 15.56
CA PHE A 54 3.47 -5.25 14.68
C PHE A 54 2.30 -4.30 14.66
N ASN A 55 2.56 -3.02 14.96
CA ASN A 55 1.60 -1.98 14.65
C ASN A 55 1.59 -1.75 13.13
N LEU A 56 0.80 -2.56 12.41
CA LEU A 56 0.62 -2.45 10.97
C LEU A 56 0.19 -1.02 10.61
N PRO A 57 0.96 -0.29 9.80
CA PRO A 57 0.70 1.12 9.55
C PRO A 57 -0.64 1.30 8.84
N LEU A 58 -1.30 2.42 9.11
CA LEU A 58 -2.38 2.90 8.26
C LEU A 58 -1.76 3.55 7.02
N ILE A 59 -2.15 3.10 5.84
CA ILE A 59 -1.68 3.63 4.56
C ILE A 59 -2.74 4.58 4.01
N HIS A 60 -2.33 5.80 3.73
CA HIS A 60 -3.12 6.81 3.02
C HIS A 60 -2.56 6.99 1.62
N LEU A 61 -3.31 6.50 0.64
CA LEU A 61 -2.91 6.48 -0.76
C LEU A 61 -3.74 7.49 -1.54
N TYR A 62 -3.07 8.49 -2.11
CA TYR A 62 -3.74 9.39 -3.05
C TYR A 62 -3.59 8.85 -4.47
N GLY A 63 -4.66 8.97 -5.26
CA GLY A 63 -4.63 8.53 -6.65
C GLY A 63 -5.66 9.23 -7.51
N PHE A 64 -5.49 9.11 -8.82
CA PHE A 64 -6.48 9.56 -9.79
C PHE A 64 -7.24 8.40 -10.43
N SER A 65 -8.52 8.64 -10.72
CA SER A 65 -9.34 7.78 -11.57
C SER A 65 -10.23 8.62 -12.50
N LYS A 66 -10.45 8.10 -13.72
CA LYS A 66 -11.40 8.63 -14.72
C LYS A 66 -12.56 7.66 -14.98
N ALA A 67 -12.65 6.58 -14.20
CA ALA A 67 -13.72 5.61 -14.35
C ALA A 67 -15.07 6.21 -13.95
N GLU A 68 -16.15 5.60 -14.41
CA GLU A 68 -17.51 5.94 -14.02
C GLU A 68 -17.72 5.74 -12.51
N ASP A 69 -17.20 4.63 -11.98
CA ASP A 69 -17.04 4.37 -10.55
C ASP A 69 -15.55 4.46 -10.17
N PRO A 70 -15.06 5.66 -9.80
CA PRO A 70 -13.66 5.87 -9.49
C PRO A 70 -13.23 5.17 -8.20
N GLU A 71 -14.13 5.01 -7.21
CA GLU A 71 -13.86 4.26 -5.99
C GLU A 71 -13.59 2.79 -6.28
N PHE A 72 -14.43 2.15 -7.10
CA PHE A 72 -14.26 0.75 -7.49
C PHE A 72 -12.96 0.52 -8.28
N ASP A 73 -12.70 1.33 -9.31
CA ASP A 73 -11.45 1.27 -10.09
C ASP A 73 -10.22 1.37 -9.18
N PHE A 74 -10.23 2.33 -8.26
CA PHE A 74 -9.10 2.55 -7.38
C PHE A 74 -8.94 1.43 -6.35
N HIS A 75 -10.05 0.87 -5.87
CA HIS A 75 -10.07 -0.29 -4.98
C HIS A 75 -9.42 -1.52 -5.63
N GLU A 76 -9.84 -1.84 -6.85
CA GLU A 76 -9.32 -2.99 -7.60
C GLU A 76 -7.82 -2.85 -7.90
N ARG A 77 -7.38 -1.64 -8.28
CA ARG A 77 -5.96 -1.34 -8.47
C ARG A 77 -5.14 -1.57 -7.20
N ILE A 78 -5.67 -1.21 -6.03
CA ILE A 78 -5.02 -1.47 -4.72
C ILE A 78 -4.93 -2.97 -4.46
N ARG A 79 -6.02 -3.73 -4.64
CA ARG A 79 -6.03 -5.19 -4.46
C ARG A 79 -4.99 -5.88 -5.33
N ILE A 80 -4.94 -5.53 -6.61
CA ILE A 80 -3.95 -6.06 -7.57
C ILE A 80 -2.53 -5.70 -7.13
N ALA A 81 -2.30 -4.44 -6.74
CA ALA A 81 -1.00 -3.97 -6.30
C ALA A 81 -0.55 -4.52 -4.94
N LEU A 82 -1.47 -5.00 -4.09
CA LEU A 82 -1.13 -5.73 -2.87
C LEU A 82 -1.05 -7.23 -3.08
N ARG A 83 -1.74 -7.78 -4.10
CA ARG A 83 -2.09 -9.21 -4.22
C ARG A 83 -2.88 -9.69 -3.00
N GLU A 84 -3.82 -8.87 -2.56
CA GLU A 84 -4.69 -9.16 -1.43
C GLU A 84 -6.12 -8.74 -1.78
N VAL A 85 -7.07 -9.66 -1.60
CA VAL A 85 -8.49 -9.46 -1.91
C VAL A 85 -9.26 -8.94 -0.71
N ALA A 86 -8.85 -9.33 0.50
CA ALA A 86 -9.49 -9.00 1.77
C ALA A 86 -8.89 -7.75 2.43
N VAL A 87 -8.55 -6.74 1.62
CA VAL A 87 -8.17 -5.42 2.14
C VAL A 87 -9.43 -4.57 2.34
N ASP A 88 -9.65 -4.13 3.57
CA ASP A 88 -10.73 -3.20 3.91
C ASP A 88 -10.24 -1.76 3.67
N VAL A 89 -10.76 -1.12 2.62
CA VAL A 89 -10.31 0.20 2.17
C VAL A 89 -11.43 1.22 2.30
N GLN A 90 -11.19 2.23 3.12
CA GLN A 90 -12.04 3.41 3.17
C GLN A 90 -11.68 4.35 2.00
N MET A 91 -12.65 4.63 1.14
CA MET A 91 -12.50 5.56 0.01
C MET A 91 -13.08 6.94 0.31
N ARG A 92 -12.36 7.98 -0.14
CA ARG A 92 -12.83 9.37 -0.08
C ARG A 92 -12.49 10.11 -1.37
N ARG A 93 -13.51 10.68 -2.02
CA ARG A 93 -13.33 11.68 -3.09
C ARG A 93 -12.76 12.97 -2.49
N VAL A 94 -11.61 13.41 -3.00
CA VAL A 94 -10.93 14.63 -2.55
C VAL A 94 -11.40 15.83 -3.37
N ARG A 95 -11.30 15.73 -4.70
CA ARG A 95 -11.72 16.78 -5.65
C ARG A 95 -11.70 16.26 -7.09
N LEU A 96 -12.36 16.97 -7.99
CA LEU A 96 -12.10 16.85 -9.42
C LEU A 96 -10.78 17.55 -9.77
N VAL A 97 -10.00 16.95 -10.66
CA VAL A 97 -8.75 17.53 -11.19
C VAL A 97 -8.80 17.79 -12.69
N ALA A 98 -9.81 17.24 -13.37
CA ALA A 98 -10.21 17.54 -14.74
C ALA A 98 -11.67 17.07 -14.91
N PRO A 99 -12.37 17.42 -16.01
CA PRO A 99 -13.69 16.86 -16.30
C PRO A 99 -13.67 15.33 -16.24
N GLY A 100 -14.51 14.76 -15.38
CA GLY A 100 -14.60 13.31 -15.15
C GLY A 100 -13.39 12.65 -14.47
N LYS A 101 -12.35 13.40 -14.08
CA LYS A 101 -11.16 12.85 -13.39
C LYS A 101 -11.19 13.22 -11.91
N TRP A 102 -11.40 12.23 -11.06
CA TRP A 102 -11.36 12.37 -9.62
C TRP A 102 -9.97 12.14 -9.04
N MET A 103 -9.65 12.90 -8.01
CA MET A 103 -8.63 12.57 -7.02
C MET A 103 -9.30 11.89 -5.83
N LEU A 104 -8.77 10.74 -5.46
CA LEU A 104 -9.23 9.92 -4.34
C LEU A 104 -8.16 9.85 -3.26
N CYS A 105 -8.61 9.56 -2.04
CA CYS A 105 -7.78 9.15 -0.92
C CYS A 105 -8.33 7.81 -0.44
N ALA A 106 -7.55 6.75 -0.62
CA ALA A 106 -7.80 5.44 -0.05
C ALA A 106 -7.07 5.33 1.29
N THR A 107 -7.75 4.84 2.32
CA THR A 107 -7.18 4.62 3.64
C THR A 107 -7.43 3.19 4.07
N PHE A 108 -6.39 2.45 4.40
CA PHE A 108 -6.49 1.06 4.85
C PHE A 108 -5.34 0.71 5.78
N ARG A 109 -5.55 -0.24 6.69
CA ARG A 109 -4.46 -0.81 7.47
C ARG A 109 -3.69 -1.80 6.59
N LEU A 110 -2.36 -1.73 6.58
CA LEU A 110 -1.55 -2.70 5.85
C LEU A 110 -1.94 -4.13 6.31
N PRO A 111 -2.35 -5.03 5.41
CA PRO A 111 -2.72 -6.38 5.82
C PRO A 111 -1.50 -7.16 6.33
N LEU A 112 -1.72 -7.98 7.37
CA LEU A 112 -0.67 -8.85 7.92
C LEU A 112 -0.14 -9.84 6.88
N SER A 113 -1.04 -10.37 6.05
CA SER A 113 -0.75 -11.26 4.91
C SER A 113 0.20 -10.61 3.91
N VAL A 114 0.04 -9.32 3.63
CA VAL A 114 0.93 -8.56 2.75
C VAL A 114 2.27 -8.33 3.43
N ALA A 115 2.28 -7.87 4.68
CA ALA A 115 3.51 -7.52 5.39
C ALA A 115 4.45 -8.71 5.61
N HIS A 116 3.89 -9.91 5.85
CA HIS A 116 4.65 -11.16 6.00
C HIS A 116 4.61 -12.07 4.77
N GLY A 117 3.93 -11.67 3.70
CA GLY A 117 3.75 -12.50 2.52
C GLY A 117 5.09 -12.87 1.91
N ASN A 118 5.39 -14.17 1.82
CA ASN A 118 6.56 -14.63 1.11
C ASN A 118 6.29 -14.63 -0.40
N MET A 119 7.26 -14.17 -1.19
CA MET A 119 7.21 -14.31 -2.66
C MET A 119 7.16 -15.80 -3.11
N ARG A 120 7.36 -16.76 -2.19
CA ARG A 120 7.46 -18.20 -2.45
C ARG A 120 6.14 -18.99 -2.33
N ASP A 121 5.13 -18.46 -1.64
CA ASP A 121 3.91 -19.23 -1.31
C ASP A 121 3.03 -19.51 -2.55
N TRP A 122 3.29 -18.85 -3.68
CA TRP A 122 2.46 -18.92 -4.89
C TRP A 122 2.95 -19.92 -5.95
N LYS A 123 4.05 -20.65 -5.71
CA LYS A 123 4.47 -21.74 -6.61
C LYS A 123 3.81 -23.08 -6.31
N GLU A 124 3.19 -23.24 -5.13
CA GLU A 124 2.61 -24.51 -4.70
C GLU A 124 1.09 -24.62 -4.95
N GLU A 125 0.41 -23.54 -5.36
CA GLU A 125 -1.03 -23.55 -5.69
C GLU A 125 -1.34 -23.79 -7.19
N LEU A 126 -0.33 -24.14 -8.00
CA LEU A 126 -0.49 -24.44 -9.44
C LEU A 126 0.05 -25.83 -9.84
N ILE A 127 0.01 -26.82 -8.93
CA ILE A 127 0.26 -28.23 -9.26
C ILE A 127 -0.95 -29.08 -8.88
#